data_AF-A0A7S1XQK1-F1
#
_entry.id   AF-A0A7S1XQK1-F1
#
_cell.length_a   1.000
_cell.length_b   1.000
_cell.length_c   1.000
_cell.angle_alpha   90.00
_cell.angle_beta   90.00
_cell.angle_gamma   90.00
#
_symmetry.space_group_name_H-M   'P 1'
#
loop_
_entity.id
_entity.type
_entity.pdbx_description
1 polymer ?
#
loop_
_entity_poly.entity_id
_entity_poly.type
_entity_poly.pdbx_seq_one_letter_code
_entity_poly.pdbx_strand_id
1 'polypeptide(L)'
;MGNPIQSVALSGIEALQRTTSVLRAMPGTAFFDAGLNQATKTGVIGKGTVQRYNIIVMGGIAAEAMVFGDAEGGREDERTLVEFLLLQVAPHRRRRFLTREEIAGEARWSAANAIALLRKHRRMYDRLVAKLKKDRGRSLGDCILAMEGVKIDDA
;
A
#
# COMPACT_ATOMS: atom_id res chain seq x y z
N MET A 1 3.21 -14.49 1.06
CA MET A 1 1.96 -14.36 0.29
C MET A 1 1.47 -12.93 0.47
N GLY A 2 1.69 -12.08 -0.55
CA GLY A 2 1.33 -10.66 -0.52
C GLY A 2 -0.17 -10.46 -0.79
N ASN A 3 -0.68 -9.26 -0.51
CA ASN A 3 -2.05 -8.90 -0.86
C ASN A 3 -2.11 -8.53 -2.35
N PRO A 4 -2.97 -9.17 -3.16
CA PRO A 4 -3.09 -8.83 -4.57
C PRO A 4 -3.55 -7.38 -4.76
N ILE A 5 -2.93 -6.70 -5.73
CA ILE A 5 -3.35 -5.37 -6.17
C ILE A 5 -4.68 -5.52 -6.91
N GLN A 6 -5.66 -4.70 -6.56
CA GLN A 6 -6.98 -4.68 -7.20
C GLN A 6 -7.11 -3.52 -8.18
N SER A 7 -6.51 -2.36 -7.87
CA SER A 7 -6.57 -1.17 -8.72
C SER A 7 -5.40 -0.24 -8.45
N VAL A 8 -5.02 0.55 -9.46
CA VAL A 8 -4.03 1.62 -9.35
C VAL A 8 -4.48 2.81 -10.20
N ALA A 9 -4.27 4.03 -9.70
CA ALA A 9 -4.52 5.28 -10.42
C ALA A 9 -3.46 6.31 -10.03
N LEU A 10 -2.91 7.04 -11.02
CA LEU A 10 -1.82 8.01 -10.78
C LEU A 10 -2.35 9.44 -10.58
N SER A 11 -3.63 9.68 -10.83
CA SER A 11 -4.29 10.97 -10.60
C SER A 11 -5.77 10.80 -10.27
N GLY A 12 -6.37 11.81 -9.65
CA GLY A 12 -7.80 11.78 -9.33
C GLY A 12 -8.71 11.74 -10.56
N ILE A 13 -8.35 12.46 -11.62
CA ILE A 13 -9.07 12.43 -12.91
C ILE A 13 -9.01 11.03 -13.52
N GLU A 14 -7.85 10.39 -13.48
CA GLU A 14 -7.69 9.02 -13.98
C GLU A 14 -8.49 8.01 -13.15
N ALA A 15 -8.51 8.16 -11.82
CA ALA A 15 -9.32 7.33 -10.93
C ALA A 15 -10.83 7.49 -11.21
N LEU A 16 -11.28 8.69 -11.60
CA LEU A 16 -12.67 8.96 -11.97
C LEU A 16 -13.03 8.39 -13.35
N GLN A 17 -12.11 8.47 -14.32
CA GLN A 17 -12.30 7.93 -15.67
C GLN A 17 -12.29 6.41 -15.72
N ARG A 18 -11.61 5.75 -14.78
CA ARG A 18 -11.62 4.29 -14.63
C ARG A 18 -12.87 3.86 -13.85
N THR A 19 -13.98 3.63 -14.55
CA THR A 19 -15.31 3.28 -13.98
C THR A 19 -15.31 2.04 -13.07
N THR A 20 -14.29 1.20 -13.16
CA THR A 20 -14.09 -0.01 -12.34
C THR A 20 -13.17 0.21 -11.13
N SER A 21 -12.64 1.42 -10.93
CA SER A 21 -11.71 1.70 -9.83
C SER A 21 -12.46 1.87 -8.50
N VAL A 22 -12.00 1.14 -7.48
CA VAL A 22 -12.42 1.33 -6.09
C VAL A 22 -11.90 2.64 -5.48
N LEU A 23 -11.08 3.39 -6.22
CA LEU A 23 -10.33 4.55 -5.74
C LEU A 23 -11.10 5.88 -5.78
N ARG A 24 -12.39 5.89 -6.20
CA ARG A 24 -13.34 7.02 -6.08
C ARG A 24 -12.74 8.42 -6.34
N ALA A 25 -12.08 8.60 -7.48
CA ALA A 25 -11.43 9.87 -7.88
C ALA A 25 -10.22 10.31 -7.03
N MET A 26 -9.62 9.42 -6.24
CA MET A 26 -8.36 9.65 -5.54
C MET A 26 -7.21 8.89 -6.22
N PRO A 27 -6.02 9.51 -6.39
CA PRO A 27 -4.84 8.76 -6.79
C PRO A 27 -4.46 7.76 -5.70
N GLY A 28 -3.94 6.59 -6.08
CA GLY A 28 -3.51 5.59 -5.11
C GLY A 28 -3.50 4.17 -5.66
N THR A 29 -3.28 3.22 -4.75
CA THR A 29 -3.32 1.78 -5.04
C THR A 29 -4.27 1.10 -4.07
N ALA A 30 -5.21 0.32 -4.59
CA ALA A 30 -6.11 -0.50 -3.79
C ALA A 30 -5.63 -1.95 -3.78
N PHE A 31 -5.64 -2.55 -2.59
CA PHE A 31 -5.25 -3.95 -2.38
C PHE A 31 -6.46 -4.75 -1.91
N PHE A 32 -6.58 -5.98 -2.39
CA PHE A 32 -7.55 -6.94 -1.86
C PHE A 32 -6.89 -7.79 -0.78
N ASP A 33 -7.30 -7.59 0.48
CA ASP A 33 -6.86 -8.42 1.61
C ASP A 33 -8.03 -9.27 2.13
N ALA A 34 -8.12 -10.50 1.63
CA ALA A 34 -9.13 -11.47 2.07
C ALA A 34 -9.02 -11.78 3.58
N GLY A 35 -7.80 -11.77 4.12
CA GLY A 35 -7.54 -12.05 5.52
C GLY A 35 -8.01 -10.93 6.44
N LEU A 36 -7.77 -9.67 6.05
CA LEU A 36 -8.31 -8.50 6.75
C LEU A 36 -9.83 -8.45 6.63
N ASN A 37 -10.39 -8.69 5.43
CA ASN A 37 -11.84 -8.73 5.24
C ASN A 37 -12.52 -9.81 6.09
N GLN A 38 -11.94 -11.01 6.20
CA GLN A 38 -12.46 -12.04 7.10
C GLN A 38 -12.27 -11.67 8.57
N ALA A 39 -11.10 -11.15 8.95
CA ALA A 39 -10.80 -10.75 10.32
C ALA A 39 -11.73 -9.66 10.84
N THR A 40 -12.09 -8.69 10.00
CA THR A 40 -13.06 -7.64 10.32
C THR A 40 -14.48 -8.23 10.49
N LYS A 41 -14.83 -9.28 9.74
CA LYS A 41 -16.13 -9.97 9.88
C LYS A 41 -16.19 -10.86 11.12
N THR A 42 -15.09 -11.54 11.47
CA THR A 42 -15.02 -12.45 12.63
C THR A 42 -14.69 -11.73 13.94
N GLY A 43 -14.31 -10.45 13.88
CA GLY A 43 -13.94 -9.64 15.04
C GLY A 43 -12.59 -10.05 15.65
N VAL A 44 -11.71 -10.72 14.88
CA VAL A 44 -10.37 -11.12 15.32
C VAL A 44 -9.34 -10.76 14.27
N ILE A 45 -8.68 -9.61 14.45
CA ILE A 45 -7.57 -9.18 13.60
C ILE A 45 -6.24 -9.66 14.20
N GLY A 46 -5.64 -10.66 13.56
CA GLY A 46 -4.33 -11.18 13.94
C GLY A 46 -3.22 -10.15 13.74
N LYS A 47 -2.19 -10.19 14.61
CA LYS A 47 -1.02 -9.30 14.56
C LYS A 47 -0.34 -9.29 13.18
N GLY A 48 -0.19 -10.45 12.55
CA GLY A 48 0.42 -10.54 11.22
C GLY A 48 -0.37 -9.81 10.12
N THR A 49 -1.70 -9.77 10.22
CA THR A 49 -2.55 -9.05 9.26
C THR A 49 -2.41 -7.54 9.44
N VAL A 50 -2.43 -7.06 10.70
CA VAL A 50 -2.14 -5.64 11.03
C VAL A 50 -0.80 -5.21 10.47
N GLN A 51 0.25 -6.01 10.68
CA GLN A 51 1.59 -5.69 10.24
C GLN A 51 1.71 -5.62 8.72
N ARG A 52 1.09 -6.54 7.98
CA ARG A 52 1.08 -6.49 6.51
C ARG A 52 0.36 -5.25 5.99
N TYR A 53 -0.79 -4.92 6.58
CA TYR A 53 -1.53 -3.70 6.23
C TYR A 53 -0.69 -2.45 6.48
N ASN A 54 -0.08 -2.33 7.66
CA ASN A 54 0.76 -1.17 8.00
C ASN A 54 1.97 -1.03 7.05
N ILE A 55 2.58 -2.15 6.63
CA ILE A 55 3.68 -2.13 5.64
C ILE A 55 3.19 -1.60 4.29
N ILE A 56 1.99 -1.99 3.86
CA ILE A 56 1.39 -1.52 2.61
C ILE A 56 1.09 -0.02 2.68
N VAL A 57 0.46 0.44 3.77
CA VAL A 57 0.14 1.87 3.98
C VAL A 57 1.41 2.72 3.98
N MET A 58 2.47 2.28 4.67
CA MET A 58 3.74 3.01 4.67
C MET A 58 4.57 2.83 3.39
N GLY A 59 4.10 2.05 2.42
CA GLY A 59 4.81 1.75 1.19
C GLY A 59 5.08 2.99 0.33
N GLY A 60 4.13 3.92 0.28
CA GLY A 60 4.26 5.19 -0.45
C GLY A 60 5.37 6.06 0.14
N ILE A 61 5.25 6.41 1.42
CA ILE A 61 6.27 7.13 2.20
C ILE A 61 7.65 6.48 2.07
N ALA A 62 7.72 5.15 2.22
CA ALA A 62 8.98 4.41 2.11
C ALA A 62 9.60 4.52 0.70
N ALA A 63 8.78 4.50 -0.35
CA ALA A 63 9.25 4.67 -1.72
C ALA A 63 9.75 6.09 -1.99
N GLU A 64 9.03 7.12 -1.51
CA GLU A 64 9.46 8.52 -1.60
C GLU A 64 10.80 8.72 -0.88
N ALA A 65 10.90 8.32 0.38
CA ALA A 65 12.13 8.44 1.16
C ALA A 65 13.30 7.67 0.53
N MET A 66 13.05 6.50 -0.05
CA MET A 66 14.09 5.71 -0.74
C MET A 66 14.61 6.41 -2.01
N VAL A 67 13.76 7.14 -2.73
CA VAL A 67 14.09 7.74 -4.04
C VAL A 67 14.60 9.17 -3.89
N PHE A 68 13.98 9.96 -3.02
CA PHE A 68 14.23 11.40 -2.89
C PHE A 68 14.97 11.78 -1.61
N GLY A 69 15.19 10.83 -0.68
CA GLY A 69 15.90 11.06 0.57
C GLY A 69 15.03 11.61 1.70
N ASP A 70 13.84 12.14 1.37
CA ASP A 70 12.82 12.59 2.31
C ASP A 70 11.41 12.24 1.76
N ALA A 71 10.40 12.22 2.63
CA ALA A 71 9.01 11.94 2.27
C ALA A 71 8.13 13.18 2.55
N GLU A 72 7.55 13.74 1.50
CA GLU A 72 6.75 14.97 1.57
C GLU A 72 5.23 14.70 1.44
N GLY A 73 4.83 13.58 0.82
CA GLY A 73 3.44 13.26 0.48
C GLY A 73 2.67 12.43 1.52
N GLY A 74 3.31 12.03 2.62
CA GLY A 74 2.84 10.95 3.49
C GLY A 74 1.69 11.22 4.46
N ARG A 75 1.16 12.44 4.54
CA ARG A 75 0.19 12.81 5.59
C ARG A 75 -1.09 11.97 5.58
N GLU A 76 -1.56 11.61 4.39
CA GLU A 76 -2.76 10.78 4.24
C GLU A 76 -2.49 9.32 4.65
N ASP A 77 -1.31 8.79 4.31
CA ASP A 77 -0.88 7.45 4.72
C ASP A 77 -0.73 7.37 6.25
N GLU A 78 -0.10 8.38 6.86
CA GLU A 78 0.02 8.48 8.33
C GLU A 78 -1.35 8.52 9.00
N ARG A 79 -2.26 9.34 8.49
CA ARG A 79 -3.63 9.43 9.01
C ARG A 79 -4.36 8.09 8.88
N THR A 80 -4.24 7.43 7.74
CA THR A 80 -4.85 6.11 7.49
C THR A 80 -4.31 5.06 8.47
N LEU A 81 -3.00 5.05 8.72
CA LEU A 81 -2.39 4.16 9.72
C LEU A 81 -2.93 4.43 11.13
N VAL A 82 -3.01 5.69 11.53
CA VAL A 82 -3.53 6.08 12.86
C VAL A 82 -5.00 5.68 13.01
N GLU A 83 -5.85 6.00 12.03
CA GLU A 83 -7.26 5.65 12.03
C GLU A 83 -7.46 4.13 12.07
N PHE A 84 -6.70 3.36 11.28
CA PHE A 84 -6.74 1.90 11.32
C PHE A 84 -6.34 1.34 12.69
N LEU A 85 -5.24 1.82 13.26
CA LEU A 85 -4.78 1.36 14.58
C LEU A 85 -5.80 1.67 15.69
N LEU A 86 -6.45 2.83 15.65
CA LEU A 86 -7.42 3.23 16.67
C LEU A 86 -8.78 2.57 16.48
N LEU A 87 -9.30 2.49 15.25
CA LEU A 87 -10.65 2.01 14.98
C LEU A 87 -10.72 0.49 14.80
N GLN A 88 -9.65 -0.12 14.29
CA GLN A 88 -9.62 -1.55 14.02
C GLN A 88 -8.72 -2.28 15.02
N VAL A 89 -7.54 -1.79 15.38
CA VAL A 89 -6.63 -2.60 16.22
C VAL A 89 -6.92 -2.47 17.72
N ALA A 90 -7.14 -1.25 18.23
CA ALA A 90 -7.35 -1.02 19.67
C ALA A 90 -8.55 -1.82 20.23
N PRO A 91 -9.75 -1.78 19.62
CA PRO A 91 -10.92 -2.53 20.10
C PRO A 91 -10.68 -4.03 20.16
N HIS A 92 -9.97 -4.57 19.16
CA HIS A 92 -9.64 -6.00 19.07
C HIS A 92 -8.61 -6.44 20.12
N ARG A 93 -7.77 -5.51 20.62
CA ARG A 93 -6.89 -5.74 21.77
C ARG A 93 -7.59 -5.53 23.12
N ARG A 94 -8.92 -5.37 23.14
CA ARG A 94 -9.72 -4.98 24.31
C ARG A 94 -9.21 -3.69 24.97
N ARG A 95 -8.67 -2.78 24.16
CA ARG A 95 -8.16 -1.48 24.60
C ARG A 95 -8.98 -0.36 23.96
N ARG A 96 -9.28 0.67 24.75
CA ARG A 96 -10.02 1.83 24.25
C ARG A 96 -9.14 2.76 23.42
N PHE A 97 -7.84 2.79 23.72
CA PHE A 97 -6.85 3.65 23.06
C PHE A 97 -5.46 2.99 23.02
N LEU A 98 -4.65 3.41 22.03
CA LEU A 98 -3.21 3.15 21.95
C LEU A 98 -2.45 4.43 22.32
N THR A 99 -1.26 4.32 22.89
CA THR A 99 -0.43 5.49 23.18
C THR A 99 0.21 6.04 21.90
N ARG A 100 0.68 7.29 21.95
CA ARG A 100 1.42 7.90 20.82
C ARG A 100 2.68 7.11 20.49
N GLU A 101 3.36 6.59 21.51
CA GLU A 101 4.59 5.79 21.37
C GLU A 101 4.31 4.46 20.68
N GLU A 102 3.18 3.81 20.98
CA GLU A 102 2.78 2.57 20.32
C GLU A 102 2.48 2.79 18.84
N ILE A 103 1.72 3.84 18.52
CA ILE A 103 1.41 4.22 17.14
C ILE A 103 2.70 4.58 16.38
N ALA A 104 3.55 5.41 16.97
CA ALA A 104 4.84 5.79 16.38
C ALA A 104 5.79 4.60 16.25
N GLY A 105 5.72 3.62 17.16
CA GLY A 105 6.47 2.37 17.09
C GLY A 105 6.04 1.53 15.90
N GLU A 106 4.74 1.30 15.73
CA GLU A 106 4.17 0.57 14.60
C GLU A 106 4.49 1.26 13.27
N ALA A 107 4.33 2.60 13.19
CA ALA A 107 4.64 3.37 11.99
C ALA A 107 6.12 3.29 11.58
N ARG A 108 7.05 3.45 12.53
CA ARG A 108 8.49 3.31 12.26
C ARG A 108 8.86 1.89 11.85
N TRP A 109 8.30 0.90 12.52
CA TRP A 109 8.54 -0.50 12.18
C TRP A 109 8.03 -0.84 10.78
N SER A 110 6.81 -0.42 10.42
CA SER A 110 6.25 -0.71 9.10
C SER A 110 6.98 0.04 7.99
N ALA A 111 7.34 1.32 8.18
CA ALA A 111 8.14 2.08 7.22
C ALA A 111 9.52 1.43 6.98
N ALA A 112 10.21 1.02 8.05
CA ALA A 112 11.51 0.34 7.92
C ALA A 112 11.40 -0.99 7.14
N ASN A 113 10.34 -1.77 7.39
CA ASN A 113 10.09 -3.00 6.65
C ASN A 113 9.72 -2.75 5.18
N ALA A 114 8.93 -1.71 4.90
CA ALA A 114 8.61 -1.30 3.54
C ALA A 114 9.88 -0.89 2.78
N ILE A 115 10.76 -0.09 3.39
CA ILE A 115 12.08 0.25 2.82
C ILE A 115 12.91 -1.01 2.55
N ALA A 116 12.97 -1.95 3.50
CA ALA A 116 13.72 -3.20 3.33
C ALA A 116 13.19 -4.02 2.15
N LEU A 117 11.87 -4.12 1.98
CA LEU A 117 11.24 -4.80 0.85
C LEU A 117 11.54 -4.09 -0.47
N LEU A 118 11.39 -2.77 -0.54
CA LEU A 118 11.66 -1.98 -1.74
C LEU A 118 13.13 -2.08 -2.16
N ARG A 119 14.07 -2.05 -1.21
CA ARG A 119 15.50 -2.26 -1.48
C ARG A 119 15.78 -3.67 -1.98
N LYS A 120 15.22 -4.69 -1.31
CA LYS A 120 15.39 -6.10 -1.70
C LYS A 120 14.86 -6.36 -3.12
N HIS A 121 13.75 -5.73 -3.49
CA HIS A 121 13.08 -5.91 -4.78
C HIS A 121 13.30 -4.73 -5.73
N ARG A 122 14.44 -4.02 -5.61
CA ARG A 122 14.69 -2.76 -6.34
C ARG A 122 14.47 -2.86 -7.84
N ARG A 123 14.97 -3.94 -8.47
CA ARG A 123 14.79 -4.18 -9.92
C ARG A 123 13.31 -4.30 -10.32
N MET A 124 12.49 -4.94 -9.50
CA MET A 124 11.04 -5.07 -9.76
C MET A 124 10.34 -3.71 -9.62
N TYR A 125 10.71 -2.94 -8.60
CA TYR A 125 10.23 -1.58 -8.39
C TYR A 125 10.58 -0.67 -9.58
N ASP A 126 11.83 -0.66 -10.04
CA ASP A 126 12.27 0.18 -11.16
C ASP A 126 11.51 -0.14 -12.45
N ARG A 127 11.22 -1.43 -12.71
CA ARG A 127 10.42 -1.86 -13.87
C ARG A 127 8.97 -1.41 -13.78
N LEU A 128 8.36 -1.53 -12.60
CA LEU A 128 7.02 -1.02 -12.35
C LEU A 128 6.98 0.50 -12.60
N VAL A 129 7.92 1.26 -12.05
CA VAL A 129 8.00 2.71 -12.25
C VAL A 129 8.17 3.05 -13.72
N ALA A 130 9.01 2.34 -14.46
CA ALA A 130 9.20 2.54 -15.89
C ALA A 130 7.90 2.30 -16.68
N LYS A 131 7.17 1.22 -16.35
CA LYS A 131 5.88 0.90 -16.98
C LYS A 131 4.83 1.96 -16.67
N LEU A 132 4.66 2.33 -15.40
CA LEU A 132 3.75 3.39 -14.96
C LEU A 132 4.07 4.73 -15.64
N LYS A 133 5.34 5.06 -15.87
CA LYS A 133 5.74 6.25 -16.64
C LYS A 133 5.39 6.14 -18.13
N LYS A 134 5.58 4.96 -18.75
CA LYS A 134 5.33 4.73 -20.19
C LYS A 134 3.85 4.89 -20.55
N ASP A 135 2.95 4.29 -19.76
CA ASP A 135 1.54 4.14 -20.16
C ASP A 135 0.52 4.64 -19.13
N ARG A 136 0.98 5.35 -18.08
CA ARG A 136 0.15 5.80 -16.95
C ARG A 136 -0.50 4.64 -16.17
N GLY A 137 0.03 3.42 -16.26
CA GLY A 137 -0.55 2.25 -15.60
C GLY A 137 -1.92 1.88 -16.12
N ARG A 138 -2.19 2.04 -17.43
CA ARG A 138 -3.48 1.76 -18.08
C ARG A 138 -3.97 0.32 -17.88
N SER A 139 -3.05 -0.63 -17.77
CA SER A 139 -3.34 -2.05 -17.53
C SER A 139 -2.62 -2.53 -16.27
N LEU A 140 -3.41 -3.04 -15.31
CA LEU A 140 -2.86 -3.69 -14.12
C LEU A 140 -2.10 -4.97 -14.49
N GLY A 141 -2.62 -5.74 -15.45
CA GLY A 141 -1.97 -6.96 -15.93
C GLY A 141 -0.57 -6.67 -16.48
N ASP A 142 -0.43 -5.60 -17.26
CA ASP A 142 0.88 -5.24 -17.80
C ASP A 142 1.85 -4.73 -16.73
N CYS A 143 1.33 -4.06 -15.69
CA CYS A 143 2.15 -3.67 -14.54
C CYS A 143 2.71 -4.89 -13.81
N ILE A 144 1.90 -5.94 -13.64
CA ILE A 144 2.32 -7.20 -13.04
C ILE A 144 3.37 -7.89 -13.93
N LEU A 145 3.13 -8.00 -15.23
CA LEU A 145 4.08 -8.59 -16.18
C LEU A 145 5.41 -7.83 -16.21
N ALA A 146 5.38 -6.50 -16.14
CA ALA A 146 6.57 -5.68 -16.04
C ALA A 146 7.37 -5.95 -14.76
N MET A 147 6.68 -6.13 -13.62
CA MET A 147 7.31 -6.48 -12.34
C MET A 147 7.96 -7.87 -12.37
N GLU A 148 7.25 -8.88 -12.90
CA GLU A 148 7.75 -10.25 -13.07
C GLU A 148 8.88 -10.33 -14.09
N GLY A 149 8.90 -9.36 -15.00
CA GLY A 149 9.96 -9.17 -15.93
C GLY A 149 9.79 -9.85 -17.26
N VAL A 150 8.55 -10.21 -17.57
CA VAL A 150 8.13 -10.71 -18.87
C VAL A 150 8.24 -9.56 -19.86
N LYS A 151 8.94 -9.79 -20.98
CA LYS A 151 8.87 -8.87 -22.12
C LYS A 151 7.52 -9.11 -22.78
N ILE A 152 6.66 -8.09 -22.76
CA ILE A 152 5.48 -8.08 -23.63
C ILE A 152 6.01 -7.56 -24.95
N ASP A 153 6.17 -8.45 -25.93
CA ASP A 153 6.48 -8.05 -27.30
C ASP A 153 5.26 -7.29 -27.82
N ASP A 154 5.45 -6.02 -28.17
CA ASP A 154 4.41 -5.17 -28.75
C ASP A 154 4.02 -5.80 -30.11
N ALA A 155 2.82 -6.38 -30.19
CA ALA A 155 2.22 -6.90 -31.43
C ALA A 155 1.62 -5.78 -32.28
#